data_AF-A0A536CJ79-F1
#
_entry.id   AF-A0A536CJ79-F1
#
_cell.length_a   1.000
_cell.length_b   1.000
_cell.length_c   1.000
_cell.angle_alpha   90.00
_cell.angle_beta   90.00
_cell.angle_gamma   90.00
#
_symmetry.space_group_name_H-M   'P 1'
#
loop_
_entity.id
_entity.type
_entity.pdbx_description
1 polymer ?
#
loop_
_entity_poly.entity_id
_entity_poly.type
_entity_poly.pdbx_seq_one_letter_code
_entity_poly.pdbx_strand_id
1 'polypeptide(L)'
;MKTEWTVTIEGRPAKVVDPEDILDELAELSPAVQFGNGLLSTTATRRANSPIEAYDHIYEALNSLTGKLEIELVEIKTTERQDRDLEISNLPELVGLAEIADIAGTTRQRIFQMTANRGFPFPVMELRSGRLWNKAAVESYLETRRPGVPRLPGIVARASAKENHRRVQRAVRRAH
;
A
#
# COMPACT_ATOMS: atom_id res chain seq x y z
N MET A 1 4.92 17.21 25.60
CA MET A 1 4.50 18.12 24.51
C MET A 1 3.42 17.38 23.74
N LYS A 2 2.27 18.00 23.44
CA LYS A 2 1.20 17.31 22.72
C LYS A 2 1.56 17.20 21.24
N THR A 3 1.43 16.01 20.69
CA THR A 3 1.65 15.69 19.27
C THR A 3 0.31 15.35 18.65
N GLU A 4 0.13 15.66 17.37
CA GLU A 4 -1.06 15.27 16.62
C GLU A 4 -0.88 13.88 16.04
N TRP A 5 -1.83 13.00 16.35
CA TRP A 5 -1.82 11.60 15.98
C TRP A 5 -3.01 11.30 15.08
N THR A 6 -2.77 10.61 13.98
CA THR A 6 -3.80 9.96 13.18
C THR A 6 -3.90 8.50 13.63
N VAL A 7 -5.10 8.09 14.02
CA VAL A 7 -5.41 6.72 14.43
C VAL A 7 -6.40 6.14 13.45
N THR A 8 -6.05 5.00 12.87
CA THR A 8 -6.94 4.18 12.05
C THR A 8 -7.24 2.89 12.78
N ILE A 9 -8.53 2.57 12.93
CA ILE A 9 -9.02 1.34 13.53
C ILE A 9 -9.90 0.65 12.49
N GLU A 10 -9.51 -0.57 12.10
CA GLU A 10 -10.34 -1.45 11.29
C GLU A 10 -10.82 -2.62 12.15
N GLY A 11 -12.10 -2.94 12.06
CA GLY A 11 -12.68 -4.06 12.78
C GLY A 11 -14.13 -4.33 12.45
N ARG A 12 -14.64 -5.43 12.98
CA ARG A 12 -16.05 -5.81 12.81
C ARG A 12 -16.87 -5.35 14.00
N PRO A 13 -17.89 -4.50 13.81
CA PRO A 13 -18.71 -4.04 14.91
C PRO A 13 -19.61 -5.19 15.41
N ALA A 14 -19.88 -5.25 16.72
CA ALA A 14 -20.75 -6.26 17.32
C ALA A 14 -22.24 -6.01 17.05
N LYS A 15 -22.58 -4.76 16.73
CA LYS A 15 -23.93 -4.33 16.31
C LYS A 15 -23.88 -3.77 14.89
N VAL A 16 -25.04 -3.70 14.25
CA VAL A 16 -25.20 -2.89 13.03
C VAL A 16 -25.04 -1.43 13.44
N VAL A 17 -24.26 -0.68 12.66
CA VAL A 17 -23.96 0.73 12.92
C VAL A 17 -24.16 1.51 11.64
N ASP A 18 -24.77 2.68 11.74
CA ASP A 18 -24.81 3.63 10.65
C ASP A 18 -23.47 4.38 10.59
N PRO A 19 -22.75 4.39 9.45
CA PRO A 19 -21.55 5.18 9.30
C PRO A 19 -21.76 6.68 9.60
N GLU A 20 -22.96 7.23 9.39
CA GLU A 20 -23.27 8.63 9.70
C GLU A 20 -23.20 8.91 11.21
N ASP A 21 -23.70 7.99 12.06
CA ASP A 21 -23.62 8.13 13.52
C ASP A 21 -22.16 8.24 14.00
N ILE A 22 -21.24 7.52 13.35
CA ILE A 22 -19.81 7.56 13.68
C ILE A 22 -19.19 8.89 13.24
N LEU A 23 -19.57 9.39 12.06
CA LEU A 23 -19.08 10.68 11.57
C LEU A 23 -19.52 11.82 12.49
N ASP A 24 -20.77 11.78 12.97
CA ASP A 24 -21.32 12.78 13.88
C ASP A 24 -20.62 12.76 15.24
N GLU A 25 -20.46 11.59 15.85
CA GLU A 25 -19.79 11.45 17.16
C GLU A 25 -18.32 11.87 17.10
N LEU A 26 -17.65 11.58 15.98
CA LEU A 26 -16.24 11.89 15.82
C LEU A 26 -15.99 13.22 15.09
N ALA A 27 -17.02 14.04 14.85
CA ALA A 27 -16.93 15.22 13.99
C ALA A 27 -15.78 16.17 14.36
N GLU A 28 -15.51 16.35 15.66
CA GLU A 28 -14.42 17.20 16.16
C GLU A 28 -13.01 16.63 15.87
N LEU A 29 -12.91 15.36 15.51
CA LEU A 29 -11.66 14.64 15.26
C LEU A 29 -11.33 14.50 13.77
N SER A 30 -12.03 15.23 12.89
CA SER A 30 -11.87 15.16 11.42
C SER A 30 -11.95 13.70 10.91
N PRO A 31 -13.08 13.01 11.12
CA PRO A 31 -13.16 11.58 10.91
C PRO A 31 -13.28 11.23 9.43
N ALA A 32 -12.76 10.07 9.07
CA ALA A 32 -13.06 9.39 7.83
C ALA A 32 -13.53 7.98 8.17
N VAL A 33 -14.69 7.59 7.63
CA VAL A 33 -15.31 6.29 7.90
C VAL A 33 -15.55 5.57 6.58
N GLN A 34 -15.20 4.30 6.53
CA GLN A 34 -15.53 3.40 5.45
C GLN A 34 -16.20 2.15 6.03
N PHE A 35 -17.28 1.72 5.41
CA PHE A 35 -17.98 0.50 5.80
C PHE A 35 -18.28 -0.36 4.58
N GLY A 36 -17.89 -1.63 4.62
CA GLY A 36 -18.13 -2.55 3.53
C GLY A 36 -17.79 -3.98 3.91
N ASN A 37 -18.58 -4.95 3.43
CA ASN A 37 -18.40 -6.38 3.74
C ASN A 37 -18.30 -6.68 5.26
N GLY A 38 -19.06 -5.92 6.06
CA GLY A 38 -19.08 -6.03 7.52
C GLY A 38 -17.79 -5.58 8.22
N LEU A 39 -16.86 -4.94 7.50
CA LEU A 39 -15.67 -4.32 8.05
C LEU A 39 -15.90 -2.81 8.13
N LEU A 40 -15.67 -2.25 9.32
CA LEU A 40 -15.63 -0.82 9.57
C LEU A 40 -14.16 -0.39 9.61
N SER A 41 -13.82 0.67 8.89
CA SER A 41 -12.54 1.36 8.99
C SER A 41 -12.81 2.81 9.37
N THR A 42 -12.32 3.21 10.54
CA THR A 42 -12.41 4.59 11.02
C THR A 42 -11.03 5.17 11.18
N THR A 43 -10.79 6.32 10.57
CA THR A 43 -9.61 7.16 10.78
C THR A 43 -10.02 8.46 11.45
N ALA A 44 -9.32 8.87 12.49
CA ALA A 44 -9.54 10.14 13.16
C ALA A 44 -8.22 10.72 13.68
N THR A 45 -8.18 12.04 13.86
CA THR A 45 -6.99 12.77 14.26
C THR A 45 -7.19 13.42 15.63
N ARG A 46 -6.20 13.28 16.52
CA ARG A 46 -6.27 13.82 17.88
C ARG A 46 -4.90 14.27 18.39
N ARG A 47 -4.88 15.41 19.08
CA ARG A 47 -3.69 15.80 19.87
C ARG A 47 -3.65 15.07 21.21
N ALA A 48 -2.55 14.38 21.46
CA ALA A 48 -2.32 13.63 22.70
C ALA A 48 -0.84 13.66 23.10
N ASN A 49 -0.54 13.32 24.35
CA ASN A 49 0.84 13.22 24.83
C ASN A 49 1.52 11.92 24.39
N SER A 50 0.73 10.91 23.98
CA SER A 50 1.21 9.61 23.53
C SER A 50 0.29 9.01 22.47
N PRO A 51 0.79 8.06 21.65
CA PRO A 51 -0.06 7.34 20.68
C PRO A 51 -1.16 6.52 21.36
N ILE A 52 -0.88 5.97 22.55
CA ILE A 52 -1.83 5.16 23.32
C ILE A 52 -3.00 6.03 23.81
N GLU A 53 -2.71 7.21 24.34
CA GLU A 53 -3.75 8.17 24.75
C GLU A 53 -4.63 8.59 23.56
N ALA A 54 -4.04 8.81 22.38
CA ALA A 54 -4.82 9.10 21.17
C ALA A 54 -5.74 7.92 20.78
N TYR A 55 -5.22 6.70 20.82
CA TYR A 55 -5.97 5.49 20.55
C TYR A 55 -7.11 5.27 21.54
N ASP A 56 -6.85 5.34 22.84
CA ASP A 56 -7.84 5.07 23.89
C ASP A 56 -9.06 5.98 23.70
N HIS A 57 -8.83 7.27 23.45
CA HIS A 57 -9.91 8.22 23.22
C HIS A 57 -10.76 7.93 21.98
N ILE A 58 -10.12 7.57 20.86
CA ILE A 58 -10.85 7.27 19.61
C ILE A 58 -11.57 5.92 19.73
N TYR A 59 -10.93 4.93 20.35
CA TYR A 59 -11.51 3.62 20.61
C TYR A 59 -12.69 3.70 21.58
N GLU A 60 -12.62 4.51 22.63
CA GLU A 60 -13.74 4.71 23.57
C GLU A 60 -14.97 5.28 22.87
N ALA A 61 -14.78 6.32 22.05
CA ALA A 61 -15.85 6.91 21.24
C ALA A 61 -16.43 5.91 20.23
N LEU A 62 -15.59 5.13 19.56
CA LEU A 62 -16.06 4.10 18.63
C LEU A 62 -16.79 2.95 19.34
N ASN A 63 -16.27 2.49 20.48
CA ASN A 63 -16.81 1.33 21.20
C ASN A 63 -18.20 1.64 21.80
N SER A 64 -18.50 2.91 22.12
CA SER A 64 -19.86 3.31 22.55
C SER A 64 -20.89 3.08 21.42
N LEU A 65 -20.51 3.39 20.17
CA LEU A 65 -21.36 3.29 18.99
C LEU A 65 -21.39 1.91 18.36
N THR A 66 -20.29 1.17 18.41
CA THR A 66 -20.11 -0.10 17.69
C THR A 66 -20.24 -1.33 18.59
N GLY A 67 -20.25 -1.12 19.91
CA GLY A 67 -20.02 -2.21 20.86
C GLY A 67 -18.58 -2.71 20.74
N LYS A 68 -18.31 -3.90 21.27
CA LYS A 68 -16.97 -4.48 21.19
C LYS A 68 -16.60 -4.75 19.72
N LEU A 69 -15.64 -4.00 19.19
CA LEU A 69 -15.05 -4.25 17.88
C LEU A 69 -14.16 -5.49 17.92
N GLU A 70 -14.36 -6.40 16.97
CA GLU A 70 -13.35 -7.40 16.63
C GLU A 70 -12.29 -6.72 15.76
N ILE A 71 -11.25 -6.21 16.40
CA ILE A 71 -10.20 -5.40 15.76
C ILE A 71 -9.36 -6.29 14.82
N GLU A 72 -9.29 -5.89 13.55
CA GLU A 72 -8.43 -6.50 12.54
C GLU A 72 -7.12 -5.69 12.35
N LEU A 73 -7.19 -4.36 12.47
CA LEU A 73 -6.03 -3.48 12.33
C LEU A 73 -6.14 -2.28 13.27
N VAL A 74 -5.01 -1.89 13.87
CA VAL A 74 -4.81 -0.57 14.45
C VAL A 74 -3.53 0.01 13.88
N GLU A 75 -3.63 1.19 13.26
CA GLU A 75 -2.47 1.97 12.84
C GLU A 75 -2.49 3.31 13.59
N ILE A 76 -1.38 3.65 14.24
CA ILE A 76 -1.21 4.93 14.93
C ILE A 76 0.10 5.54 14.44
N LYS A 77 0.02 6.76 13.92
CA LYS A 77 1.19 7.53 13.47
C LYS A 77 0.93 9.01 13.67
N THR A 78 1.99 9.82 13.65
CA THR A 78 1.81 11.27 13.70
C THR A 78 1.16 11.74 12.40
N THR A 79 0.42 12.86 12.44
CA THR A 79 -0.19 13.44 11.23
C THR A 79 0.87 13.71 10.15
N GLU A 80 2.06 14.21 10.53
CA GLU A 80 3.14 14.49 9.58
C GLU A 80 3.68 13.22 8.91
N ARG A 81 3.63 12.08 9.60
CA ARG A 81 4.01 10.79 9.02
C ARG A 81 2.94 10.30 8.05
N GLN A 82 1.66 10.46 8.40
CA GLN A 82 0.51 10.14 7.54
C GLN A 82 0.56 10.96 6.25
N ASP A 83 0.78 12.27 6.33
CA ASP A 83 0.86 13.15 5.16
C ASP A 83 1.98 12.71 4.22
N ARG A 84 3.16 12.41 4.78
CA ARG A 84 4.28 11.88 3.99
C ARG A 84 3.95 10.55 3.31
N ASP A 85 3.20 9.67 3.97
CA ASP A 85 2.77 8.40 3.36
C ASP A 85 1.75 8.61 2.24
N LEU A 86 0.92 9.66 2.30
CA LEU A 86 -0.04 10.02 1.25
C LEU A 86 0.65 10.66 0.05
N GLU A 87 1.72 11.42 0.27
CA GLU A 87 2.53 12.02 -0.79
C GLU A 87 3.34 10.98 -1.59
N ILE A 88 3.76 9.89 -0.93
CA ILE A 88 4.48 8.80 -1.58
C ILE A 88 3.46 7.91 -2.29
N SER A 89 3.45 7.94 -3.62
CA SER A 89 2.72 6.93 -4.40
C SER A 89 3.30 5.55 -4.08
N ASN A 90 2.54 4.75 -3.32
CA ASN A 90 2.88 3.36 -3.04
C ASN A 90 2.75 2.45 -4.27
N LEU A 91 2.35 3.00 -5.42
CA LEU A 91 2.37 2.28 -6.68
C LEU A 91 3.80 2.23 -7.21
N PRO A 92 4.30 1.03 -7.56
CA PRO A 92 5.61 0.94 -8.18
C PRO A 92 5.62 1.70 -9.51
N GLU A 93 6.73 2.35 -9.83
CA GLU A 93 6.91 2.91 -11.17
C GLU A 93 6.87 1.77 -12.20
N LEU A 94 5.94 1.86 -13.16
CA LEU A 94 5.72 0.84 -14.16
C LEU A 94 6.32 1.25 -15.50
N VAL A 95 6.96 0.30 -16.18
CA VAL A 95 7.58 0.48 -17.49
C VAL A 95 7.12 -0.60 -18.45
N GLY A 96 6.90 -0.22 -19.71
CA GLY A 96 6.64 -1.14 -20.82
C GLY A 96 7.92 -1.51 -21.57
N LEU A 97 7.77 -2.26 -22.65
CA LEU A 97 8.92 -2.69 -23.47
C LEU A 97 9.73 -1.53 -24.05
N ALA A 98 9.07 -0.41 -24.34
CA ALA A 98 9.69 0.77 -24.91
C ALA A 98 10.64 1.43 -23.91
N GLU A 99 10.12 1.72 -22.73
CA GLU A 99 10.86 2.39 -21.66
C GLU A 99 12.01 1.49 -21.16
N ILE A 100 11.81 0.18 -21.10
CA ILE A 100 12.89 -0.78 -20.76
C ILE A 100 14.00 -0.77 -21.82
N ALA A 101 13.63 -0.62 -23.11
CA ALA A 101 14.61 -0.55 -24.19
C ALA A 101 15.47 0.71 -24.07
N ASP A 102 14.85 1.84 -23.72
CA ASP A 102 15.55 3.10 -23.46
C ASP A 102 16.48 2.99 -22.24
N ILE A 103 16.01 2.43 -21.12
CA ILE A 103 16.83 2.18 -19.91
C ILE A 103 18.03 1.28 -20.22
N ALA A 104 17.83 0.24 -21.01
CA ALA A 104 18.87 -0.72 -21.35
C ALA A 104 19.80 -0.25 -22.49
N GLY A 105 19.52 0.89 -23.11
CA GLY A 105 20.25 1.37 -24.28
C GLY A 105 20.20 0.39 -25.46
N THR A 106 19.06 -0.27 -25.68
CA THR A 106 18.92 -1.31 -26.71
C THR A 106 17.56 -1.27 -27.41
N THR A 107 17.28 -2.23 -28.29
CA THR A 107 16.03 -2.26 -29.06
C THR A 107 14.90 -2.96 -28.31
N ARG A 108 13.66 -2.53 -28.58
CA ARG A 108 12.43 -3.18 -28.07
C ARG A 108 12.39 -4.68 -28.37
N GLN A 109 12.84 -5.09 -29.55
CA GLN A 109 12.89 -6.50 -29.96
C GLN A 109 13.86 -7.31 -29.07
N ARG A 110 15.02 -6.76 -28.74
CA ARG A 110 15.99 -7.41 -27.85
C ARG A 110 15.45 -7.53 -26.42
N ILE A 111 14.77 -6.51 -25.93
CA ILE A 111 14.09 -6.57 -24.63
C ILE A 111 12.97 -7.61 -24.65
N PHE A 112 12.14 -7.65 -25.70
CA PHE A 112 11.08 -8.63 -25.82
C PHE A 112 11.62 -10.06 -25.72
N GLN A 113 12.69 -10.38 -26.46
CA GLN A 113 13.38 -11.68 -26.34
C GLN A 113 13.92 -11.91 -24.93
N MET A 114 14.48 -10.88 -24.31
CA MET A 114 15.03 -10.96 -22.96
C MET A 114 13.96 -11.25 -21.90
N THR A 115 12.71 -10.86 -22.12
CA THR A 115 11.60 -11.14 -21.18
C THR A 115 11.29 -12.62 -21.05
N ALA A 116 11.65 -13.44 -22.06
CA ALA A 116 11.55 -14.90 -22.00
C ALA A 116 12.70 -15.56 -21.23
N ASN A 117 13.77 -14.82 -20.91
CA ASN A 117 14.93 -15.38 -20.23
C ASN A 117 14.62 -15.71 -18.76
N ARG A 118 15.21 -16.81 -18.29
CA ARG A 118 15.16 -17.16 -16.86
C ARG A 118 15.75 -16.02 -16.02
N GLY A 119 14.96 -15.56 -15.06
CA GLY A 119 15.36 -14.54 -14.10
C GLY A 119 14.97 -13.11 -14.49
N PHE A 120 14.43 -12.87 -15.69
CA PHE A 120 13.80 -11.58 -15.99
C PHE A 120 12.59 -11.37 -15.05
N PRO A 121 12.33 -10.14 -14.58
CA PRO A 121 11.18 -9.87 -13.70
C PRO A 121 9.85 -10.27 -14.33
N PHE A 122 8.94 -10.82 -13.52
CA PHE A 122 7.57 -11.06 -13.96
C PHE A 122 6.84 -9.73 -14.19
N PRO A 123 5.96 -9.65 -15.20
CA PRO A 123 5.13 -8.47 -15.38
C PRO A 123 4.20 -8.28 -14.19
N VAL A 124 4.03 -7.03 -13.78
CA VAL A 124 3.05 -6.65 -12.76
C VAL A 124 1.65 -6.73 -13.35
N MET A 125 1.50 -6.34 -14.62
CA MET A 125 0.23 -6.34 -15.36
C MET A 125 0.43 -6.79 -16.81
N GLU A 126 -0.58 -7.47 -17.35
CA GLU A 126 -0.69 -7.80 -18.78
C GLU A 126 -1.94 -7.11 -19.34
N LEU A 127 -1.74 -6.09 -20.17
CA LEU A 127 -2.79 -5.32 -20.83
C LEU A 127 -2.89 -5.75 -22.30
N ARG A 128 -4.00 -5.40 -22.97
CA ARG A 128 -4.13 -5.59 -24.43
C ARG A 128 -3.05 -4.85 -25.22
N SER A 129 -2.61 -3.68 -24.71
CA SER A 129 -1.55 -2.87 -25.30
C SER A 129 -0.14 -3.40 -25.02
N GLY A 130 0.02 -4.32 -24.06
CA GLY A 130 1.32 -4.88 -23.69
C GLY A 130 1.47 -5.15 -22.20
N ARG A 131 2.63 -5.69 -21.84
CA ARG A 131 3.01 -5.99 -20.45
C ARG A 131 3.65 -4.78 -19.78
N LEU A 132 3.42 -4.64 -18.48
CA LEU A 132 4.05 -3.64 -17.62
C LEU A 132 4.86 -4.32 -16.52
N TRP A 133 6.07 -3.83 -16.29
CA TRP A 133 6.98 -4.32 -15.25
C TRP A 133 7.26 -3.24 -14.23
N ASN A 134 7.62 -3.66 -13.01
CA ASN A 134 8.19 -2.77 -12.02
C ASN A 134 9.58 -2.32 -12.50
N LYS A 135 9.78 -1.01 -12.63
CA LYS A 135 11.03 -0.41 -13.13
C LYS A 135 12.24 -0.79 -12.31
N ALA A 136 12.18 -0.66 -10.98
CA ALA A 136 13.29 -0.97 -10.09
C ALA A 136 13.73 -2.45 -10.19
N ALA A 137 12.78 -3.38 -10.37
CA ALA A 137 13.09 -4.79 -10.58
C ALA A 137 13.82 -5.02 -11.92
N VAL A 138 13.44 -4.29 -12.97
CA VAL A 138 14.10 -4.37 -14.28
C VAL A 138 15.49 -3.75 -14.23
N GLU A 139 15.65 -2.58 -13.63
CA GLU A 139 16.95 -1.92 -13.45
C GLU A 139 17.93 -2.83 -12.70
N SER A 140 17.49 -3.39 -11.56
CA SER A 140 18.31 -4.34 -10.80
C SER A 140 18.71 -5.57 -11.64
N TYR A 141 17.78 -6.12 -12.42
CA TYR A 141 18.10 -7.22 -13.33
C TYR A 141 19.13 -6.82 -14.40
N LEU A 142 19.00 -5.63 -14.98
CA LEU A 142 19.95 -5.11 -15.99
C LEU A 142 21.34 -4.87 -15.39
N GLU A 143 21.41 -4.34 -14.18
CA GLU A 143 22.67 -4.11 -13.46
C GLU A 143 23.44 -5.40 -13.20
N THR A 144 22.76 -6.48 -12.78
CA THR A 144 23.41 -7.79 -12.55
C THR A 144 23.96 -8.45 -13.82
N ARG A 145 23.60 -7.92 -15.00
CA ARG A 145 24.07 -8.38 -16.30
C ARG A 145 25.13 -7.47 -16.93
N ARG A 146 25.50 -6.37 -16.28
CA ARG A 146 26.62 -5.53 -16.73
C ARG A 146 27.95 -6.30 -16.55
N PRO A 147 28.85 -6.28 -17.55
CA PRO A 147 30.16 -6.92 -17.41
C PRO A 147 30.90 -6.38 -16.18
N GLY A 148 31.37 -7.27 -15.30
CA GLY A 148 32.17 -6.91 -14.12
C GLY A 148 31.40 -6.75 -12.79
N VAL A 149 30.07 -6.91 -12.76
CA VAL A 149 29.29 -6.81 -11.51
C VAL A 149 29.12 -8.20 -10.86
N PRO A 150 29.47 -8.39 -9.56
CA PRO A 150 29.21 -9.64 -8.85
C PRO A 150 27.71 -9.95 -8.81
N ARG A 151 27.31 -11.18 -9.16
CA ARG A 151 25.90 -11.60 -9.12
C ARG A 151 25.45 -11.72 -7.66
N LEU A 152 24.65 -10.76 -7.17
CA LEU A 152 23.99 -10.90 -5.87
C LEU A 152 23.02 -12.11 -5.90
N PRO A 153 22.93 -12.91 -4.83
CA PRO A 153 22.06 -14.09 -4.80
C PRO A 153 20.59 -13.69 -5.00
N GLY A 154 19.97 -14.22 -6.06
CA GLY A 154 18.63 -13.88 -6.56
C GLY A 154 17.44 -14.29 -5.67
N ILE A 155 17.63 -14.42 -4.35
CA ILE A 155 16.60 -14.75 -3.38
C ILE A 155 15.83 -13.48 -2.94
N VAL A 156 16.53 -12.35 -2.79
CA VAL A 156 15.94 -11.09 -2.26
C VAL A 156 15.01 -10.40 -3.27
N ALA A 157 15.38 -10.39 -4.56
CA ALA A 157 14.58 -9.77 -5.62
C ALA A 157 13.27 -10.52 -5.93
N ARG A 158 13.27 -11.86 -5.81
CA ARG A 158 12.09 -12.69 -6.09
C ARG A 158 11.00 -12.57 -5.04
N ALA A 159 11.38 -12.44 -3.76
CA ALA A 159 10.43 -12.27 -2.67
C ALA A 159 9.71 -10.91 -2.77
N SER A 160 10.46 -9.83 -2.99
CA SER A 160 9.91 -8.48 -3.14
C SER A 160 9.02 -8.34 -4.38
N ALA A 161 9.43 -8.89 -5.53
CA ALA A 161 8.63 -8.84 -6.76
C ALA A 161 7.33 -9.65 -6.67
N LYS A 162 7.34 -10.82 -6.00
CA LYS A 162 6.15 -11.67 -5.83
C LYS A 162 5.16 -11.06 -4.82
N GLU A 163 5.66 -10.44 -3.77
CA GLU A 163 4.85 -9.73 -2.76
C GLU A 163 4.20 -8.47 -3.36
N ASN A 164 4.96 -7.67 -4.11
CA ASN A 164 4.44 -6.49 -4.80
C ASN A 164 3.42 -6.86 -5.89
N HIS A 165 3.64 -7.93 -6.65
CA HIS A 165 2.64 -8.44 -7.61
C HIS A 165 1.33 -8.84 -6.90
N ARG A 166 1.41 -9.54 -5.75
CA ARG A 166 0.23 -9.89 -4.96
C ARG A 166 -0.49 -8.65 -4.41
N ARG A 167 0.25 -7.64 -3.94
CA ARG A 167 -0.31 -6.38 -3.44
C ARG A 167 -1.05 -5.60 -4.54
N VAL A 168 -0.45 -5.44 -5.71
CA VAL A 168 -1.08 -4.73 -6.84
C VAL A 168 -2.33 -5.49 -7.33
N GLN A 169 -2.27 -6.82 -7.43
CA GLN A 169 -3.43 -7.63 -7.82
C GLN A 169 -4.58 -7.55 -6.78
N ARG A 170 -4.27 -7.40 -5.49
CA ARG A 170 -5.27 -7.15 -4.44
C ARG A 170 -5.89 -5.76 -4.54
N ALA A 171 -5.08 -4.74 -4.83
CA ALA A 171 -5.56 -3.37 -4.99
C ALA A 171 -6.51 -3.23 -6.20
N VAL A 172 -6.17 -3.84 -7.35
CA VAL A 172 -7.01 -3.84 -8.56
C VAL A 172 -8.33 -4.56 -8.33
N ARG A 173 -8.34 -5.65 -7.53
CA ARG A 173 -9.57 -6.39 -7.19
C ARG A 173 -10.48 -5.69 -6.16
N ARG A 174 -9.99 -4.67 -5.44
CA ARG A 174 -10.79 -3.87 -4.51
C ARG A 174 -11.46 -2.66 -5.20
N ALA A 175 -11.04 -2.33 -6.43
CA ALA A 175 -11.55 -1.21 -7.22
C ALA A 175 -12.67 -1.62 -8.21
N HIS A 176 -13.09 -2.88 -8.19
CA HIS A 176 -14.16 -3.47 -9.00
C HIS A 176 -15.12 -4.26 -8.11
#